data_AF-A0A850G468-F1
#
_entry.id   AF-A0A850G468-F1
#
_cell.length_a   1.000
_cell.length_b   1.000
_cell.length_c   1.000
_cell.angle_alpha   90.00
_cell.angle_beta   90.00
_cell.angle_gamma   90.00
#
_symmetry.space_group_name_H-M   'P 1'
#
loop_
_entity.id
_entity.type
_entity.pdbx_description
1 polymer ?
#
loop_
_entity_poly.entity_id
_entity_poly.type
_entity_poly.pdbx_seq_one_letter_code
_entity_poly.pdbx_strand_id
1 'polypeptide(L)'
;MSAAYDEVLDQARGWLGSTSPALGGPEAMLAELDARQRRAARVRVLAALLSCLVLVAFAVSVLAHPLGASTCDWVSPGGVLRYGLVHVAGFVLASVLVARQRTWTQLLVRACWWSSLLAASVGLWTELGTLPLLMPTLLLASGIGLWSLGELPLDVHAPDGGFPLIRHRELVVVMLVFAVADVETLLASALNHDEPGSLGYALTDLACALTMIVGIIGLYRLRAWGFALVVLANLGIAGLALGGLLNYDPGFSVLFATTAGIQIGLGIPLMRALSGAQARLRAPLVRWPRWTSRPLLAAAIGLGAFASWRAAQPEILAAHCADT
;
A
#
# COMPACT_ATOMS: atom_id res chain seq x y z
N MET A 1 -9.52 -6.45 49.77
CA MET A 1 -9.29 -6.29 48.31
C MET A 1 -8.69 -7.54 47.64
N SER A 2 -8.06 -8.48 48.35
CA SER A 2 -7.49 -9.69 47.72
C SER A 2 -8.55 -10.71 47.28
N ALA A 3 -9.57 -11.00 48.11
CA ALA A 3 -10.55 -12.05 47.83
C ALA A 3 -11.34 -11.86 46.51
N ALA A 4 -11.73 -10.63 46.20
CA ALA A 4 -12.45 -10.32 44.95
C ALA A 4 -11.54 -10.38 43.71
N TYR A 5 -10.24 -10.13 43.87
CA TYR A 5 -9.26 -10.24 42.79
C TYR A 5 -8.94 -11.72 42.49
N ASP A 6 -8.82 -12.54 43.54
CA ASP A 6 -8.61 -13.98 43.43
C ASP A 6 -9.82 -14.68 42.77
N GLU A 7 -11.05 -14.25 43.10
CA GLU A 7 -12.28 -14.80 42.50
C GLU A 7 -12.39 -14.47 40.99
N VAL A 8 -12.01 -13.25 40.59
CA VAL A 8 -11.95 -12.86 39.17
C VAL A 8 -10.86 -13.63 38.41
N LEU A 9 -9.70 -13.86 39.05
CA LEU A 9 -8.62 -14.67 38.48
C LEU A 9 -9.03 -16.14 38.31
N ASP A 10 -9.75 -16.70 39.28
CA ASP A 10 -10.21 -18.09 39.19
C ASP A 10 -11.36 -18.28 38.18
N GLN A 11 -12.26 -17.30 38.05
CA GLN A 11 -13.22 -17.29 36.93
C GLN A 11 -12.52 -17.19 35.57
N ALA A 12 -11.51 -16.34 35.44
CA ALA A 12 -10.72 -16.23 34.21
C ALA A 12 -9.97 -17.54 33.91
N ARG A 13 -9.38 -18.19 34.93
CA ARG A 13 -8.71 -19.49 34.78
C ARG A 13 -9.68 -20.61 34.40
N GLY A 14 -10.88 -20.66 34.99
CA GLY A 14 -11.92 -21.62 34.62
C GLY A 14 -12.40 -21.43 33.18
N TRP A 15 -12.54 -20.18 32.76
CA TRP A 15 -12.90 -19.83 31.38
C TRP A 15 -11.79 -20.19 30.39
N LEU A 16 -10.52 -19.96 30.75
CA LEU A 16 -9.35 -20.26 29.92
C LEU A 16 -9.03 -21.76 29.84
N GLY A 17 -9.19 -22.49 30.95
CA GLY A 17 -8.97 -23.93 31.02
C GLY A 17 -9.99 -24.75 30.23
N SER A 18 -11.19 -24.20 29.99
CA SER A 18 -12.26 -24.87 29.24
C SER A 18 -12.29 -24.51 27.75
N THR A 19 -11.68 -23.41 27.31
CA THR A 19 -11.85 -22.88 25.93
C THR A 19 -10.73 -23.22 24.95
N SER A 20 -9.56 -23.72 25.38
CA SER A 20 -8.57 -24.23 24.42
C SER A 20 -7.56 -25.22 25.02
N PRO A 21 -7.72 -26.54 24.81
CA PRO A 21 -6.69 -27.53 25.15
C PRO A 21 -5.38 -27.35 24.35
N ALA A 22 -5.35 -26.44 23.37
CA ALA A 22 -4.20 -26.18 22.51
C ALA A 22 -3.23 -25.11 23.02
N LEU A 23 -3.63 -24.27 23.98
CA LEU A 23 -2.83 -23.09 24.38
C LEU A 23 -1.98 -23.29 25.64
N GLY A 24 -2.00 -24.48 26.27
CA GLY A 24 -1.31 -24.71 27.55
C GLY A 24 -1.96 -23.90 28.68
N GLY A 25 -1.46 -24.07 29.91
CA GLY A 25 -2.00 -23.37 31.08
C GLY A 25 -1.96 -21.84 30.97
N PRO A 26 -2.57 -21.10 31.92
CA PRO A 26 -2.64 -19.63 31.90
C PRO A 26 -1.27 -18.93 31.74
N GLU A 27 -0.18 -19.57 32.19
CA GLU A 27 1.19 -19.09 32.00
C GLU A 27 1.62 -19.05 30.53
N ALA A 28 1.24 -20.06 29.74
CA ALA A 28 1.56 -20.11 28.31
C ALA A 28 0.78 -19.03 27.54
N MET A 29 -0.46 -18.75 27.93
CA MET A 29 -1.22 -17.64 27.35
C MET A 29 -0.60 -16.28 27.68
N LEU A 30 -0.20 -16.05 28.93
CA LEU A 30 0.47 -14.80 29.33
C LEU A 30 1.79 -14.63 28.57
N ALA A 31 2.58 -15.70 28.45
CA ALA A 31 3.83 -15.68 27.67
C ALA A 31 3.60 -15.33 26.19
N GLU A 32 2.54 -15.85 25.57
CA GLU A 32 2.17 -15.53 24.19
C GLU A 32 1.68 -14.07 24.05
N LEU A 33 0.90 -13.56 25.00
CA LEU A 33 0.50 -12.15 25.04
C LEU A 33 1.71 -11.22 25.16
N ASP A 34 2.65 -11.53 26.05
CA ASP A 34 3.90 -10.78 26.20
C ASP A 34 4.77 -10.85 24.93
N ALA A 35 4.81 -12.02 24.27
CA ALA A 35 5.51 -12.18 23.00
C ALA A 35 4.85 -11.34 21.88
N ARG A 36 3.52 -11.25 21.85
CA ARG A 36 2.78 -10.41 20.89
C ARG A 36 2.99 -8.92 21.16
N GLN A 37 2.96 -8.49 22.42
CA GLN A 37 3.22 -7.11 22.80
C GLN A 37 4.65 -6.69 22.43
N ARG A 38 5.65 -7.54 22.70
CA ARG A 38 7.05 -7.29 22.31
C ARG A 38 7.21 -7.21 20.79
N ARG A 39 6.58 -8.11 20.03
CA ARG A 39 6.57 -8.05 18.56
C ARG A 39 5.95 -6.75 18.04
N ALA A 40 4.79 -6.36 18.57
CA ALA A 40 4.13 -5.12 18.20
C ALA A 40 4.98 -3.87 18.53
N ALA A 41 5.65 -3.85 19.69
CA ALA A 41 6.54 -2.76 20.07
C ALA A 41 7.74 -2.63 19.11
N ARG A 42 8.37 -3.76 18.74
CA ARG A 42 9.48 -3.78 17.76
C ARG A 42 9.04 -3.26 16.41
N VAL A 43 7.89 -3.68 15.90
CA VAL A 43 7.35 -3.22 14.60
C VAL A 43 7.08 -1.71 14.62
N ARG A 44 6.58 -1.16 15.74
CA ARG A 44 6.36 0.30 15.87
C ARG A 44 7.67 1.08 15.81
N VAL A 45 8.68 0.64 16.57
CA VAL A 45 10.00 1.29 16.56
C VAL A 45 10.60 1.23 15.17
N LEU A 46 10.54 0.07 14.51
CA LEU A 46 11.01 -0.11 13.15
C LEU A 46 10.29 0.82 12.17
N ALA A 47 8.95 0.87 12.20
CA ALA A 47 8.16 1.73 11.33
C ALA A 47 8.50 3.22 11.53
N ALA A 48 8.72 3.66 12.77
CA ALA A 48 9.16 5.03 13.06
C ALA A 48 10.54 5.32 12.48
N LEU A 49 11.50 4.40 12.63
CA LEU A 49 12.85 4.53 12.06
C LEU A 49 12.81 4.58 10.52
N LEU A 50 12.02 3.70 9.89
CA LEU A 50 11.84 3.68 8.44
C LEU A 50 11.20 4.97 7.92
N SER A 51 10.22 5.53 8.63
CA SER A 51 9.64 6.83 8.28
C SER A 51 10.62 7.98 8.45
N CYS A 52 11.44 7.98 9.50
CA CYS A 52 12.51 8.97 9.65
C CYS A 52 13.50 8.89 8.48
N LEU A 53 13.90 7.67 8.10
CA LEU A 53 14.79 7.44 6.96
C LEU A 53 14.20 7.97 5.65
N VAL A 54 12.93 7.66 5.37
CA VAL A 54 12.23 8.15 4.16
C VAL A 54 12.10 9.67 4.17
N LEU A 55 11.77 10.29 5.32
CA LEU A 55 11.70 11.75 5.46
C LEU A 55 13.04 12.43 5.24
N VAL A 56 14.13 11.86 5.77
CA VAL A 56 15.49 12.36 5.55
C VAL A 56 15.88 12.22 4.08
N ALA A 57 15.62 11.07 3.45
CA ALA A 57 15.89 10.87 2.04
C ALA A 57 15.10 11.84 1.15
N PHE A 58 13.83 12.10 1.50
CA PHE A 58 13.02 13.14 0.85
C PHE A 58 13.67 14.51 1.00
N ALA A 59 13.96 14.95 2.24
CA ALA A 59 14.54 16.26 2.52
C ALA A 59 15.89 16.45 1.82
N VAL A 60 16.78 15.46 1.84
CA VAL A 60 18.06 15.51 1.11
C VAL A 60 17.81 15.60 -0.38
N SER A 61 16.87 14.84 -0.94
CA SER A 61 16.55 14.92 -2.37
C SER A 61 15.99 16.30 -2.75
N VAL A 62 15.15 16.91 -1.90
CA VAL A 62 14.64 18.27 -2.10
C VAL A 62 15.75 19.31 -2.04
N LEU A 63 16.64 19.22 -1.05
CA LEU A 63 17.73 20.19 -0.85
C LEU A 63 18.87 20.04 -1.85
N ALA A 64 19.12 18.84 -2.36
CA ALA A 64 20.13 18.58 -3.39
C ALA A 64 19.66 19.03 -4.79
N HIS A 65 18.36 19.15 -5.00
CA HIS A 65 17.78 19.52 -6.28
C HIS A 65 18.19 20.92 -6.81
N PRO A 66 18.22 22.01 -6.01
CA PRO A 66 18.69 23.32 -6.46
C PRO A 66 20.21 23.42 -6.71
N LEU A 67 21.00 22.38 -6.43
CA LEU A 67 22.47 22.41 -6.55
C LEU A 67 23.01 21.89 -7.91
N GLY A 68 22.17 21.82 -8.95
CA GLY A 68 22.64 21.63 -10.34
C GLY A 68 22.67 20.20 -10.85
N ALA A 69 21.63 19.41 -10.56
CA ALA A 69 21.47 18.04 -11.09
C ALA A 69 20.21 17.84 -11.95
N SER A 70 19.64 18.89 -12.55
CA SER A 70 18.75 18.72 -13.70
C SER A 70 19.61 18.62 -14.95
N THR A 71 20.17 17.44 -15.21
CA THR A 71 20.92 17.21 -16.46
C THR A 71 20.01 17.16 -17.70
N CYS A 72 18.68 17.17 -17.53
CA CYS A 72 17.70 17.27 -18.62
C CYS A 72 16.50 18.14 -18.15
N ASP A 73 16.20 19.23 -18.87
CA ASP A 73 15.26 20.32 -18.50
C ASP A 73 13.75 19.98 -18.56
N TRP A 74 13.36 18.71 -18.69
CA TRP A 74 12.01 18.33 -19.11
C TRP A 74 11.02 18.01 -17.98
N VAL A 75 11.50 17.77 -16.76
CA VAL A 75 10.64 17.51 -15.61
C VAL A 75 10.69 18.68 -14.66
N SER A 76 9.55 19.34 -14.44
CA SER A 76 9.51 20.46 -13.51
C SER A 76 9.95 19.98 -12.11
N PRO A 77 10.93 20.67 -11.49
CA PRO A 77 11.34 20.41 -10.11
C PRO A 77 10.16 20.25 -9.14
N GLY A 78 9.13 21.07 -9.34
CA GLY A 78 7.89 21.02 -8.55
C GLY A 78 7.14 19.70 -8.69
N GLY A 79 7.06 19.14 -9.90
CA GLY A 79 6.29 17.92 -10.17
C GLY A 79 6.86 16.69 -9.47
N VAL A 80 8.19 16.53 -9.49
CA VAL A 80 8.90 15.44 -8.80
C VAL A 80 8.77 15.56 -7.29
N LEU A 81 8.88 16.77 -6.75
CA LEU A 81 8.74 17.04 -5.31
C LEU A 81 7.34 16.70 -4.80
N ARG A 82 6.30 17.06 -5.55
CA ARG A 82 4.90 16.80 -5.17
C ARG A 82 4.54 15.33 -5.29
N TYR A 83 5.04 14.64 -6.33
CA TYR A 83 4.90 13.19 -6.43
C TYR A 83 5.57 12.49 -5.23
N GLY A 84 6.81 12.87 -4.93
CA GLY A 84 7.53 12.37 -3.75
C GLY A 84 6.78 12.65 -2.45
N LEU A 85 6.21 13.84 -2.30
CA LEU A 85 5.45 14.25 -1.11
C LEU A 85 4.24 13.34 -0.85
N VAL A 86 3.47 13.00 -1.88
CA VAL A 86 2.27 12.15 -1.73
C VAL A 86 2.65 10.76 -1.20
N HIS A 87 3.67 10.12 -1.81
CA HIS A 87 4.14 8.80 -1.38
C HIS A 87 4.79 8.82 0.01
N VAL A 88 5.58 9.85 0.31
CA VAL A 88 6.17 10.03 1.65
C VAL A 88 5.08 10.23 2.70
N ALA A 89 4.06 11.04 2.40
CA ALA A 89 2.94 11.27 3.32
C ALA A 89 2.14 9.98 3.55
N GLY A 90 1.84 9.22 2.49
CA GLY A 90 1.18 7.91 2.58
C GLY A 90 1.97 6.92 3.42
N PHE A 91 3.28 6.82 3.18
CA PHE A 91 4.19 5.96 3.93
C PHE A 91 4.27 6.31 5.41
N VAL A 92 4.42 7.60 5.74
CA VAL A 92 4.50 8.09 7.13
C VAL A 92 3.17 7.88 7.85
N LEU A 93 2.04 8.18 7.20
CA LEU A 93 0.71 7.93 7.74
C LEU A 93 0.53 6.44 8.08
N ALA A 94 0.93 5.55 7.17
CA ALA A 94 0.91 4.11 7.41
C ALA A 94 1.76 3.70 8.62
N SER A 95 2.96 4.24 8.76
CA SER A 95 3.82 3.97 9.92
C SER A 95 3.20 4.44 11.25
N VAL A 96 2.52 5.59 11.27
CA VAL A 96 1.79 6.06 12.47
C VAL A 96 0.63 5.11 12.82
N LEU A 97 -0.06 4.59 11.80
CA LEU A 97 -1.20 3.70 11.97
C LEU A 97 -0.80 2.27 12.35
N VAL A 98 0.46 1.86 12.18
CA VAL A 98 0.94 0.50 12.50
C VAL A 98 0.67 0.11 13.96
N ALA A 99 0.65 1.09 14.87
CA ALA A 99 0.40 0.88 16.28
C ALA A 99 -1.04 0.45 16.60
N ARG A 100 -1.99 0.71 15.68
CA ARG A 100 -3.41 0.45 15.86
C ARG A 100 -3.73 -1.00 15.52
N GLN A 101 -4.31 -1.73 16.47
CA GLN A 101 -4.70 -3.13 16.33
C GLN A 101 -6.01 -3.34 15.55
N ARG A 102 -6.53 -2.31 14.86
CA ARG A 102 -7.78 -2.44 14.10
C ARG A 102 -7.49 -3.11 12.76
N THR A 103 -8.34 -4.03 12.32
CA THR A 103 -8.13 -4.77 11.06
C THR A 103 -8.00 -3.82 9.86
N TRP A 104 -8.88 -2.83 9.76
CA TRP A 104 -8.84 -1.86 8.65
C TRP A 104 -7.56 -1.01 8.66
N THR A 105 -7.01 -0.65 9.82
CA THR A 105 -5.73 0.09 9.87
C THR A 105 -4.61 -0.80 9.36
N GLN A 106 -4.56 -2.07 9.77
CA GLN A 106 -3.53 -3.00 9.30
C GLN A 106 -3.63 -3.29 7.80
N LEU A 107 -4.84 -3.32 7.23
CA LEU A 107 -5.05 -3.41 5.78
C LEU A 107 -4.54 -2.15 5.06
N LEU A 108 -4.84 -0.96 5.59
CA LEU A 108 -4.36 0.31 5.05
C LEU A 108 -2.84 0.41 5.09
N VAL A 109 -2.20 0.07 6.23
CA VAL A 109 -0.73 0.10 6.34
C VAL A 109 -0.09 -0.79 5.27
N ARG A 110 -0.58 -2.01 5.09
CA ARG A 110 -0.09 -2.93 4.06
C ARG A 110 -0.33 -2.38 2.66
N ALA A 111 -1.50 -1.78 2.41
CA ALA A 111 -1.85 -1.21 1.12
C ALA A 111 -0.91 -0.05 0.76
N CYS A 112 -0.71 0.90 1.66
CA CYS A 112 0.23 2.01 1.48
C CYS A 112 1.66 1.53 1.28
N TRP A 113 2.18 0.61 2.10
CA TRP A 113 3.56 0.14 1.92
C TRP A 113 3.76 -0.67 0.63
N TRP A 114 2.80 -1.49 0.22
CA TRP A 114 2.85 -2.13 -1.09
C TRP A 114 2.73 -1.13 -2.23
N SER A 115 1.87 -0.12 -2.10
CA SER A 115 1.75 0.98 -3.06
C SER A 115 3.07 1.72 -3.21
N SER A 116 3.67 2.16 -2.11
CA SER A 116 4.99 2.81 -2.08
C SER A 116 6.09 1.91 -2.65
N LEU A 117 6.04 0.59 -2.43
CA LEU A 117 6.98 -0.36 -3.04
C LEU A 117 6.82 -0.41 -4.56
N LEU A 118 5.58 -0.46 -5.06
CA LEU A 118 5.29 -0.47 -6.50
C LEU A 118 5.67 0.86 -7.15
N ALA A 119 5.29 1.98 -6.53
CA ALA A 119 5.62 3.32 -6.99
C ALA A 119 7.13 3.55 -7.01
N ALA A 120 7.85 3.15 -5.95
CA ALA A 120 9.31 3.23 -5.93
C ALA A 120 9.95 2.31 -6.99
N SER A 121 9.39 1.12 -7.20
CA SER A 121 9.85 0.22 -8.26
C SER A 121 9.73 0.89 -9.63
N VAL A 122 8.54 1.36 -10.00
CA VAL A 122 8.29 2.08 -11.27
C VAL A 122 9.12 3.35 -11.36
N GLY A 123 9.21 4.10 -10.26
CA GLY A 123 9.98 5.34 -10.17
C GLY A 123 11.46 5.15 -10.49
N LEU A 124 12.05 4.01 -10.11
CA LEU A 124 13.45 3.69 -10.44
C LEU A 124 13.68 3.35 -11.91
N TRP A 125 12.64 2.93 -12.64
CA TRP A 125 12.72 2.64 -14.08
C TRP A 125 12.36 3.84 -14.95
N THR A 126 11.86 4.92 -14.35
CA THR A 126 11.37 6.12 -15.06
C THR A 126 12.22 7.33 -14.67
N GLU A 127 11.93 8.48 -15.29
CA GLU A 127 12.61 9.76 -15.02
C GLU A 127 12.42 10.27 -13.58
N LEU A 128 11.52 9.66 -12.80
CA LEU A 128 11.41 9.83 -11.34
C LEU A 128 12.66 9.32 -10.58
N GLY A 129 13.56 8.60 -11.24
CA GLY A 129 14.89 8.25 -10.74
C GLY A 129 15.80 9.45 -10.46
N THR A 130 15.37 10.67 -10.87
CA THR A 130 16.00 11.95 -10.53
C THR A 130 15.96 12.32 -9.04
N LEU A 131 15.24 11.56 -8.20
CA LEU A 131 15.39 11.59 -6.73
C LEU A 131 16.28 10.41 -6.28
N PRO A 132 17.61 10.52 -6.42
CA PRO A 132 18.53 9.37 -6.31
C PRO A 132 18.50 8.69 -4.94
N LEU A 133 18.05 9.40 -3.91
CA LEU A 133 17.95 8.85 -2.55
C LEU A 133 16.53 8.43 -2.19
N LEU A 134 15.49 9.15 -2.65
CA LEU A 134 14.11 8.88 -2.21
C LEU A 134 13.61 7.52 -2.70
N MET A 135 13.67 7.24 -4.00
CA MET A 135 13.06 6.02 -4.56
C MET A 135 13.72 4.74 -4.03
N PRO A 136 15.07 4.61 -3.99
CA PRO A 136 15.70 3.43 -3.38
C PRO A 136 15.38 3.29 -1.89
N THR A 137 15.35 4.41 -1.15
CA THR A 137 15.02 4.40 0.27
C THR A 137 13.58 3.97 0.51
N LEU A 138 12.63 4.50 -0.28
CA LEU A 138 11.23 4.16 -0.19
C LEU A 138 10.99 2.68 -0.54
N LEU A 139 11.67 2.17 -1.57
CA LEU A 139 11.66 0.75 -1.95
C LEU A 139 12.13 -0.14 -0.79
N LEU A 140 13.31 0.15 -0.23
CA LEU A 140 13.89 -0.62 0.86
C LEU A 140 13.04 -0.53 2.14
N ALA A 141 12.60 0.67 2.50
CA ALA A 141 11.78 0.90 3.69
C ALA A 141 10.43 0.18 3.58
N SER A 142 9.77 0.26 2.42
CA SER A 142 8.54 -0.49 2.17
C SER A 142 8.77 -1.99 2.21
N GLY A 143 9.89 -2.47 1.64
CA GLY A 143 10.28 -3.87 1.68
C GLY A 143 10.49 -4.41 3.09
N ILE A 144 11.30 -3.73 3.89
CA ILE A 144 11.59 -4.07 5.29
C ILE A 144 10.32 -3.99 6.13
N GLY A 145 9.51 -2.95 5.93
CA GLY A 145 8.23 -2.78 6.60
C GLY A 145 7.30 -3.97 6.33
N LEU A 146 7.07 -4.30 5.06
CA LEU A 146 6.23 -5.44 4.68
C LEU A 146 6.76 -6.78 5.19
N TRP A 147 8.08 -6.97 5.18
CA TRP A 147 8.70 -8.15 5.77
C TRP A 147 8.38 -8.27 7.26
N SER A 148 8.53 -7.18 8.01
CA SER A 148 8.23 -7.15 9.45
C SER A 148 6.74 -7.37 9.77
N LEU A 149 5.84 -6.87 8.91
CA LEU A 149 4.40 -7.10 9.03
C LEU A 149 3.99 -8.52 8.65
N GLY A 150 4.79 -9.22 7.84
CA GLY A 150 4.58 -10.64 7.52
C GLY A 150 4.54 -11.52 8.77
N GLU A 151 5.16 -11.08 9.87
CA GLU A 151 5.17 -11.77 11.16
C GLU A 151 3.91 -11.51 12.00
N LEU A 152 3.19 -10.42 11.73
CA LEU A 152 1.93 -10.10 12.41
C LEU A 152 0.78 -10.72 11.62
N PRO A 153 0.06 -11.70 12.18
CA PRO A 153 -1.11 -12.23 11.52
C PRO A 153 -2.16 -11.13 11.37
N LEU A 154 -2.84 -11.11 10.23
CA LEU A 154 -4.14 -10.43 10.10
C LEU A 154 -5.17 -11.24 10.91
N ASP A 155 -4.99 -11.32 12.24
CA ASP A 155 -5.77 -12.20 13.12
C ASP A 155 -7.17 -11.63 13.37
N VAL A 156 -8.12 -12.13 12.57
CA VAL A 156 -9.29 -12.95 12.95
C VAL A 156 -9.79 -12.84 14.40
N HIS A 157 -10.09 -11.66 14.92
CA HIS A 157 -11.03 -11.49 16.05
C HIS A 157 -12.10 -10.44 15.72
N ALA A 158 -12.48 -10.33 14.43
CA ALA A 158 -13.76 -9.70 14.12
C ALA A 158 -14.83 -10.72 14.57
N PRO A 159 -15.66 -10.42 15.59
CA PRO A 159 -16.78 -11.29 15.93
C PRO A 159 -17.59 -11.50 14.66
N ASP A 160 -18.05 -12.73 14.45
CA ASP A 160 -18.71 -13.32 13.26
C ASP A 160 -19.77 -12.43 12.56
N GLY A 161 -19.36 -11.27 12.07
CA GLY A 161 -20.14 -10.42 11.19
C GLY A 161 -20.08 -11.07 9.83
N GLY A 162 -21.18 -11.70 9.41
CA GLY A 162 -21.31 -12.60 8.27
C GLY A 162 -21.02 -11.99 6.89
N PHE A 163 -19.87 -11.35 6.70
CA PHE A 163 -19.46 -10.82 5.42
C PHE A 163 -18.57 -11.83 4.67
N PRO A 164 -18.99 -12.32 3.48
CA PRO A 164 -18.28 -13.34 2.72
C PRO A 164 -16.85 -12.95 2.31
N LEU A 165 -16.56 -11.65 2.20
CA LEU A 165 -15.26 -11.13 1.75
C LEU A 165 -14.09 -11.45 2.69
N ILE A 166 -14.34 -11.81 3.95
CA ILE A 166 -13.28 -12.26 4.86
C ILE A 166 -12.57 -13.49 4.29
N ARG A 167 -13.29 -14.37 3.56
CA ARG A 167 -12.72 -15.56 2.89
C ARG A 167 -11.79 -15.21 1.71
N HIS A 168 -11.91 -14.00 1.18
CA HIS A 168 -11.13 -13.50 0.04
C HIS A 168 -10.23 -12.32 0.44
N ARG A 169 -9.84 -12.23 1.72
CA ARG A 169 -9.00 -11.15 2.28
C ARG A 169 -7.75 -10.83 1.46
N GLU A 170 -7.13 -11.83 0.85
CA GLU A 170 -5.94 -11.65 0.02
C GLU A 170 -6.27 -10.85 -1.25
N LEU A 171 -7.40 -11.16 -1.91
CA LEU A 171 -7.89 -10.39 -3.05
C LEU A 171 -8.26 -8.96 -2.66
N VAL A 172 -8.88 -8.79 -1.49
CA VAL A 172 -9.22 -7.46 -0.96
C VAL A 172 -7.96 -6.64 -0.69
N VAL A 173 -6.92 -7.23 -0.11
CA VAL A 173 -5.62 -6.56 0.09
C VAL A 173 -5.04 -6.15 -1.26
N VAL A 174 -4.99 -7.05 -2.24
CA VAL A 174 -4.43 -6.72 -3.57
C VAL A 174 -5.24 -5.59 -4.24
N MET A 175 -6.58 -5.63 -4.17
CA MET A 175 -7.40 -4.54 -4.68
C MET A 175 -7.14 -3.22 -3.95
N LEU A 176 -6.97 -3.24 -2.63
CA LEU A 176 -6.62 -2.05 -1.86
C LEU A 176 -5.23 -1.51 -2.23
N VAL A 177 -4.26 -2.37 -2.51
CA VAL A 177 -2.92 -1.95 -2.98
C VAL A 177 -3.06 -1.15 -4.27
N PHE A 178 -3.72 -1.71 -5.28
CA PHE A 178 -3.90 -1.01 -6.55
C PHE A 178 -4.74 0.27 -6.38
N ALA A 179 -5.81 0.22 -5.61
CA ALA A 179 -6.65 1.39 -5.38
C ALA A 179 -5.90 2.52 -4.67
N VAL A 180 -5.03 2.20 -3.69
CA VAL A 180 -4.17 3.20 -3.03
C VAL A 180 -3.13 3.75 -4.00
N ALA A 181 -2.53 2.90 -4.85
CA ALA A 181 -1.57 3.34 -5.86
C ALA A 181 -2.20 4.29 -6.89
N ASP A 182 -3.40 3.98 -7.36
CA ASP A 182 -4.16 4.84 -8.27
C ASP A 182 -4.49 6.18 -7.58
N VAL A 183 -4.94 6.16 -6.31
CA VAL A 183 -5.21 7.39 -5.53
C VAL A 183 -3.96 8.24 -5.34
N GLU A 184 -2.84 7.65 -4.94
CA GLU A 184 -1.57 8.38 -4.75
C GLU A 184 -1.10 9.00 -6.07
N THR A 185 -1.25 8.27 -7.19
CA THR A 185 -0.91 8.77 -8.52
C THR A 185 -1.81 9.93 -8.95
N LEU A 186 -3.12 9.81 -8.74
CA LEU A 186 -4.08 10.88 -9.05
C LEU A 186 -3.90 12.11 -8.16
N LEU A 187 -3.61 11.94 -6.87
CA LEU A 187 -3.31 13.06 -5.97
C LEU A 187 -2.01 13.76 -6.36
N ALA A 188 -0.98 12.99 -6.71
CA ALA A 188 0.27 13.56 -7.21
C ALA A 188 0.04 14.32 -8.51
N SER A 189 -0.72 13.75 -9.44
CA SER A 189 -1.08 14.39 -10.70
C SER A 189 -1.88 15.68 -10.50
N ALA A 190 -2.90 15.67 -9.63
CA ALA A 190 -3.70 16.84 -9.28
C ALA A 190 -2.84 18.00 -8.76
N LEU A 191 -1.76 17.68 -8.03
CA LEU A 191 -0.81 18.66 -7.54
C LEU A 191 0.17 19.14 -8.63
N ASN A 192 0.37 18.41 -9.72
CA ASN A 192 1.40 18.70 -10.74
C ASN A 192 0.94 19.63 -11.87
N HIS A 193 -0.36 19.91 -11.97
CA HIS A 193 -0.93 20.85 -12.94
C HIS A 193 -0.63 22.31 -12.54
N ASP A 194 0.53 22.82 -12.95
CA ASP A 194 0.97 24.22 -12.68
C ASP A 194 0.70 25.19 -13.85
N GLU A 195 0.33 24.68 -15.01
CA GLU A 195 0.23 25.49 -16.21
C GLU A 195 -1.05 26.36 -16.21
N PRO A 196 -0.99 27.62 -16.70
CA PRO A 196 -2.18 28.44 -16.88
C PRO A 196 -3.22 27.73 -17.77
N GLY A 197 -4.42 27.48 -17.24
CA GLY A 197 -5.49 26.75 -17.94
C GLY A 197 -5.61 25.27 -17.60
N SER A 198 -4.68 24.70 -16.81
CA SER A 198 -4.69 23.28 -16.40
C SER A 198 -5.62 22.97 -15.20
N LEU A 199 -6.26 23.97 -14.60
CA LEU A 199 -7.13 23.82 -13.43
C LEU A 199 -8.23 22.76 -13.62
N GLY A 200 -8.78 22.65 -14.84
CA GLY A 200 -9.80 21.64 -15.15
C GLY A 200 -9.28 20.20 -14.99
N TYR A 201 -8.05 19.94 -15.43
CA TYR A 201 -7.41 18.64 -15.27
C TYR A 201 -7.09 18.35 -13.81
N ALA A 202 -6.54 19.33 -13.09
CA ALA A 202 -6.26 19.23 -11.65
C ALA A 202 -7.50 18.86 -10.81
N LEU A 203 -8.62 19.54 -11.07
CA LEU A 203 -9.89 19.27 -10.40
C LEU A 203 -10.48 17.92 -10.78
N THR A 204 -10.29 17.47 -12.03
CA THR A 204 -10.74 16.15 -12.48
C THR A 204 -9.95 15.05 -11.79
N ASP A 205 -8.62 15.16 -11.75
CA ASP A 205 -7.73 14.23 -11.03
C ASP A 205 -8.09 14.16 -9.54
N LEU A 206 -8.31 15.31 -8.91
CA LEU A 206 -8.71 15.39 -7.50
C LEU A 206 -10.09 14.75 -7.27
N ALA A 207 -11.07 14.99 -8.15
CA ALA A 207 -12.40 14.39 -8.04
C ALA A 207 -12.33 12.86 -8.19
N CYS A 208 -11.53 12.36 -9.12
CA CYS A 208 -11.26 10.93 -9.28
C CYS A 208 -10.61 10.34 -8.02
N ALA A 209 -9.56 10.98 -7.49
CA ALA A 209 -8.89 10.55 -6.27
C ALA A 209 -9.85 10.49 -5.07
N LEU A 210 -10.65 11.54 -4.85
CA LEU A 210 -11.63 11.59 -3.76
C LEU A 210 -12.70 10.51 -3.92
N THR A 211 -13.17 10.26 -5.14
CA THR A 211 -14.14 9.19 -5.43
C THR A 211 -13.57 7.82 -5.09
N MET A 212 -12.32 7.57 -5.47
CA MET A 212 -11.62 6.34 -5.10
C MET A 212 -11.42 6.22 -3.59
N ILE A 213 -11.05 7.29 -2.88
CA ILE A 213 -10.93 7.29 -1.41
C ILE A 213 -12.25 6.85 -0.76
N VAL A 214 -13.40 7.35 -1.24
CA VAL A 214 -14.72 6.92 -0.75
C VAL A 214 -14.94 5.42 -1.02
N GLY A 215 -14.52 4.93 -2.18
CA GLY A 215 -14.55 3.51 -2.51
C GLY A 215 -13.69 2.65 -1.58
N ILE A 216 -12.46 3.08 -1.30
CA ILE A 216 -11.52 2.43 -0.38
C ILE A 216 -12.10 2.42 1.05
N ILE A 217 -12.73 3.50 1.51
CA ILE A 217 -13.45 3.53 2.80
C ILE A 217 -14.55 2.46 2.84
N GLY A 218 -15.30 2.31 1.74
CA GLY A 218 -16.30 1.25 1.60
C GLY A 218 -15.69 -0.15 1.62
N LEU A 219 -14.55 -0.36 0.96
CA LEU A 219 -13.80 -1.62 0.98
C LEU A 219 -13.27 -1.95 2.39
N TYR A 220 -12.78 -0.97 3.15
CA TYR A 220 -12.34 -1.18 4.54
C TYR A 220 -13.48 -1.57 5.47
N ARG A 221 -14.68 -1.05 5.21
CA ARG A 221 -15.90 -1.46 5.93
C ARG A 221 -16.47 -2.78 5.40
N LEU A 222 -15.77 -3.43 4.47
CA LEU A 222 -16.18 -4.65 3.79
C LEU A 222 -17.59 -4.52 3.22
N ARG A 223 -17.94 -3.39 2.59
CA ARG A 223 -19.27 -3.19 2.01
C ARG A 223 -19.23 -3.39 0.49
N ALA A 224 -20.24 -4.06 -0.06
CA ALA A 224 -20.33 -4.34 -1.50
C ALA A 224 -20.34 -3.07 -2.35
N TRP A 225 -20.94 -1.97 -1.86
CA TRP A 225 -20.92 -0.69 -2.56
C TRP A 225 -19.50 -0.11 -2.69
N GLY A 226 -18.61 -0.35 -1.71
CA GLY A 226 -17.23 0.13 -1.77
C GLY A 226 -16.46 -0.56 -2.89
N PHE A 227 -16.65 -1.88 -3.01
CA PHE A 227 -16.13 -2.65 -4.13
C PHE A 227 -16.67 -2.15 -5.48
N ALA A 228 -18.00 -1.99 -5.60
CA ALA A 228 -18.60 -1.48 -6.83
C ALA A 228 -18.06 -0.09 -7.20
N LEU A 229 -17.94 0.80 -6.21
CA LEU A 229 -17.43 2.15 -6.41
C LEU A 229 -15.96 2.16 -6.87
N VAL A 230 -15.09 1.32 -6.30
CA VAL A 230 -13.69 1.21 -6.74
C VAL A 230 -13.60 0.70 -8.19
N VAL A 231 -14.36 -0.33 -8.53
CA VAL A 231 -14.37 -0.87 -9.91
C VAL A 231 -14.88 0.17 -10.90
N LEU A 232 -16.00 0.84 -10.58
CA LEU A 232 -16.57 1.89 -11.43
C LEU A 232 -15.64 3.10 -11.53
N ALA A 233 -14.99 3.50 -10.44
CA ALA A 233 -14.03 4.59 -10.44
C ALA A 233 -12.86 4.27 -11.37
N ASN A 234 -12.28 3.06 -11.28
CA ASN A 234 -11.15 2.69 -12.14
C ASN A 234 -11.51 2.52 -13.61
N LEU A 235 -12.72 2.03 -13.91
CA LEU A 235 -13.25 2.07 -15.28
C LEU A 235 -13.42 3.50 -15.79
N GLY A 236 -13.94 4.39 -14.94
CA GLY A 236 -14.07 5.80 -15.25
C GLY A 236 -12.72 6.45 -15.51
N ILE A 237 -11.76 6.28 -14.60
CA ILE A 237 -10.39 6.82 -14.71
C ILE A 237 -9.71 6.29 -15.97
N ALA A 238 -9.77 4.99 -16.23
CA ALA A 238 -9.21 4.40 -17.45
C ALA A 238 -9.87 4.99 -18.72
N GLY A 239 -11.19 5.15 -18.73
CA GLY A 239 -11.91 5.77 -19.83
C GLY A 239 -11.52 7.24 -20.05
N LEU A 240 -11.39 8.02 -18.97
CA LEU A 240 -10.95 9.41 -19.01
C LEU A 240 -9.49 9.52 -19.49
N ALA A 241 -8.60 8.66 -19.00
CA ALA A 241 -7.20 8.62 -19.39
C ALA A 241 -7.03 8.28 -20.87
N LEU A 242 -7.67 7.19 -21.34
CA LEU A 242 -7.63 6.77 -22.74
C LEU A 242 -8.34 7.77 -23.68
N GLY A 243 -9.34 8.50 -23.17
CA GLY A 243 -10.02 9.57 -23.89
C GLY A 243 -9.25 10.89 -23.94
N GLY A 244 -8.07 10.99 -23.31
CA GLY A 244 -7.26 12.21 -23.26
C GLY A 244 -7.81 13.30 -22.32
N LEU A 245 -8.81 12.97 -21.49
CA LEU A 245 -9.45 13.93 -20.58
C LEU A 245 -8.64 14.21 -19.30
N LEU A 246 -7.62 13.39 -19.02
CA LEU A 246 -6.69 13.60 -17.89
C LEU A 246 -5.35 14.24 -18.33
N ASN A 247 -5.14 14.47 -19.62
CA ASN A 247 -3.89 14.99 -20.19
C ASN A 247 -2.64 14.18 -19.77
N TYR A 248 -2.75 12.85 -19.75
CA TYR A 248 -1.64 11.96 -19.43
C TYR A 248 -0.89 11.51 -20.69
N ASP A 249 0.41 11.30 -20.53
CA ASP A 249 1.20 10.56 -21.51
C ASP A 249 0.54 9.18 -21.79
N PRO A 250 0.55 8.70 -23.05
CA PRO A 250 -0.03 7.41 -23.40
C PRO A 250 0.42 6.24 -22.51
N GLY A 251 1.67 6.25 -22.03
CA GLY A 251 2.19 5.24 -21.11
C GLY A 251 1.42 5.19 -19.78
N PHE A 252 1.15 6.34 -19.17
CA PHE A 252 0.37 6.43 -17.93
C PHE A 252 -1.09 6.03 -18.15
N SER A 253 -1.68 6.40 -19.29
CA SER A 253 -3.05 6.01 -19.65
C SER A 253 -3.19 4.48 -19.80
N VAL A 254 -2.20 3.82 -20.41
CA VAL A 254 -2.15 2.35 -20.50
C VAL A 254 -1.97 1.71 -19.13
N LEU A 255 -1.19 2.31 -18.22
CA LEU A 255 -1.05 1.82 -16.85
C LEU A 255 -2.38 1.86 -16.09
N PHE A 256 -3.14 2.97 -16.15
CA PHE A 256 -4.48 3.05 -15.53
C PHE A 256 -5.46 2.04 -16.13
N ALA A 257 -5.45 1.86 -17.46
CA ALA A 257 -6.26 0.83 -18.11
C ALA A 257 -5.88 -0.58 -17.64
N THR A 258 -4.59 -0.83 -17.43
CA THR A 258 -4.07 -2.10 -16.92
C THR A 258 -4.48 -2.34 -15.48
N THR A 259 -4.36 -1.33 -14.59
CA THR A 259 -4.80 -1.46 -13.19
C THR A 259 -6.30 -1.69 -13.11
N ALA A 260 -7.10 -0.99 -13.92
CA ALA A 260 -8.54 -1.24 -14.04
C ALA A 260 -8.84 -2.68 -14.48
N GLY A 261 -8.17 -3.17 -15.52
CA GLY A 261 -8.32 -4.54 -16.02
C GLY A 261 -7.98 -5.60 -14.95
N ILE A 262 -6.86 -5.41 -14.24
CA ILE A 262 -6.45 -6.27 -13.13
C ILE A 262 -7.51 -6.25 -12.02
N GLN A 263 -7.97 -5.08 -11.60
CA GLN A 263 -8.95 -4.95 -10.52
C GLN A 263 -10.32 -5.55 -10.87
N ILE A 264 -10.76 -5.45 -12.13
CA ILE A 264 -11.97 -6.15 -12.61
C ILE A 264 -11.75 -7.66 -12.53
N GLY A 265 -10.60 -8.15 -13.04
CA GLY A 265 -10.26 -9.57 -12.98
C GLY A 265 -10.26 -10.13 -11.55
N LEU A 266 -9.66 -9.39 -10.61
CA LEU A 266 -9.68 -9.70 -9.17
C LEU A 266 -11.08 -9.57 -8.56
N GLY A 267 -11.91 -8.70 -9.12
CA GLY A 267 -13.27 -8.45 -8.66
C GLY A 267 -14.30 -9.50 -9.08
N ILE A 268 -14.11 -10.18 -10.22
CA ILE A 268 -14.98 -11.27 -10.69
C ILE A 268 -15.24 -12.34 -9.60
N PRO A 269 -14.22 -12.95 -8.96
CA PRO A 269 -14.45 -13.93 -7.91
C PRO A 269 -15.18 -13.35 -6.69
N LEU A 270 -14.96 -12.06 -6.36
CA LEU A 270 -15.67 -11.38 -5.28
C LEU A 270 -17.15 -11.17 -5.61
N MET A 271 -17.46 -10.72 -6.83
CA MET A 271 -18.83 -10.55 -7.31
C MET A 271 -19.60 -11.88 -7.32
N ARG A 272 -18.95 -12.97 -7.77
CA ARG A 272 -19.55 -14.31 -7.76
C ARG A 272 -19.79 -14.83 -6.33
N ALA A 273 -18.92 -14.48 -5.39
CA ALA A 273 -19.12 -14.79 -3.98
C ALA A 273 -20.29 -13.97 -3.36
N LEU A 274 -20.44 -12.71 -3.75
CA LEU A 274 -21.51 -11.82 -3.26
C LEU A 274 -22.89 -12.16 -3.83
N SER A 275 -22.99 -12.68 -5.05
CA SER A 275 -24.27 -12.99 -5.71
C SER A 275 -24.96 -14.27 -5.19
N GLY A 276 -24.47 -14.87 -4.11
CA GLY A 276 -25.11 -16.04 -3.48
C GLY A 276 -24.96 -17.36 -4.27
N ALA A 277 -24.42 -17.32 -5.49
CA ALA A 277 -24.17 -18.51 -6.32
C ALA A 277 -23.17 -19.49 -5.67
N GLN A 278 -22.46 -19.07 -4.62
CA GLN A 278 -21.27 -19.74 -4.11
C GLN A 278 -21.20 -19.83 -2.58
N ALA A 279 -22.35 -20.05 -1.91
CA ALA A 279 -22.36 -20.52 -0.51
C ALA A 279 -21.50 -21.80 -0.29
N ARG A 280 -21.14 -22.51 -1.38
CA ARG A 280 -20.29 -23.71 -1.40
C ARG A 280 -19.00 -23.58 -2.21
N LEU A 281 -18.53 -22.38 -2.55
CA LEU A 281 -17.14 -22.30 -3.01
C LEU A 281 -16.23 -22.70 -1.85
N ARG A 282 -15.54 -23.82 -2.03
CA ARG A 282 -14.34 -24.16 -1.27
C ARG A 282 -13.42 -22.94 -1.32
N ALA A 283 -12.76 -22.64 -0.20
CA ALA A 283 -11.77 -21.56 -0.09
C ALA A 283 -10.93 -21.47 -1.36
N PRO A 284 -10.61 -20.26 -1.86
CA PRO A 284 -9.92 -20.08 -3.13
C PRO A 284 -8.76 -21.06 -3.26
N LEU A 285 -8.74 -21.83 -4.36
CA LEU A 285 -7.68 -22.82 -4.65
C LEU A 285 -6.30 -22.17 -4.69
N VAL A 286 -6.26 -20.87 -5.00
CA VAL A 286 -5.08 -20.03 -4.83
C VAL A 286 -4.96 -19.65 -3.36
N ARG A 287 -4.57 -20.61 -2.52
CA ARG A 287 -3.86 -20.26 -1.30
C ARG A 287 -2.54 -19.71 -1.77
N TRP A 288 -2.38 -18.38 -1.81
CA TRP A 288 -1.05 -17.82 -1.99
C TRP A 288 -0.18 -18.42 -0.90
N PRO A 289 0.82 -19.27 -1.23
CA PRO A 289 1.70 -19.81 -0.21
C PRO A 289 2.24 -18.64 0.58
N ARG A 290 2.30 -18.71 1.91
CA ARG A 290 2.94 -17.66 2.75
C ARG A 290 4.38 -17.32 2.29
N TRP A 291 4.96 -18.18 1.46
CA TRP A 291 6.26 -18.08 0.84
C TRP A 291 6.29 -17.33 -0.49
N THR A 292 5.16 -16.97 -1.11
CA THR A 292 5.12 -16.33 -2.44
C THR A 292 5.19 -14.80 -2.42
N SER A 293 4.85 -14.16 -1.30
CA SER A 293 5.10 -12.72 -1.13
C SER A 293 6.58 -12.40 -1.00
N ARG A 294 7.39 -13.33 -0.46
CA ARG A 294 8.85 -13.17 -0.29
C ARG A 294 9.63 -13.11 -1.61
N PRO A 295 9.44 -14.00 -2.60
CA PRO A 295 10.08 -13.90 -3.90
C PRO A 295 9.55 -12.71 -4.70
N LEU A 296 8.27 -12.33 -4.57
CA LEU A 296 7.78 -11.08 -5.18
C LEU A 296 8.44 -9.84 -4.57
N LEU A 297 8.59 -9.82 -3.24
CA LEU A 297 9.32 -8.75 -2.54
C LEU A 297 10.79 -8.73 -2.96
N ALA A 298 11.44 -9.89 -3.00
CA ALA A 298 12.83 -10.02 -3.43
C ALA A 298 13.01 -9.65 -4.92
N ALA A 299 12.05 -9.98 -5.77
CA ALA A 299 12.05 -9.60 -7.17
C ALA A 299 11.83 -8.09 -7.34
N ALA A 300 10.90 -7.48 -6.60
CA ALA A 300 10.70 -6.03 -6.63
C ALA A 300 11.94 -5.28 -6.13
N ILE A 301 12.52 -5.72 -5.02
CA ILE A 301 13.79 -5.16 -4.49
C ILE A 301 14.93 -5.38 -5.47
N GLY A 302 15.06 -6.58 -6.05
CA GLY A 302 16.10 -6.93 -7.02
C GLY A 302 15.98 -6.13 -8.32
N LEU A 303 14.76 -5.96 -8.83
CA LEU A 303 14.48 -5.11 -10.00
C LEU A 303 14.79 -3.65 -9.71
N GLY A 304 14.41 -3.13 -8.54
CA GLY A 304 14.76 -1.76 -8.15
C GLY A 304 16.27 -1.56 -7.95
N ALA A 305 16.97 -2.53 -7.36
CA ALA A 305 18.42 -2.50 -7.23
C ALA A 305 19.12 -2.52 -8.60
N PHE A 306 18.64 -3.36 -9.52
CA PHE A 306 19.14 -3.41 -10.90
C PHE A 306 18.89 -2.10 -11.65
N ALA A 307 17.69 -1.53 -11.53
CA ALA A 307 17.35 -0.24 -12.12
C ALA A 307 18.24 0.88 -11.58
N SER A 308 18.46 0.92 -10.27
CA SER A 308 19.36 1.89 -9.61
C SER A 308 20.80 1.75 -10.12
N TRP A 309 21.31 0.51 -10.22
CA TRP A 309 22.65 0.24 -10.75
C TRP A 309 22.79 0.63 -12.22
N ARG A 310 21.75 0.39 -13.03
CA ARG A 310 21.69 0.78 -14.44
C ARG A 310 21.68 2.29 -14.61
N ALA A 311 20.86 3.00 -13.83
CA ALA A 311 20.79 4.46 -13.87
C ALA A 311 22.12 5.14 -13.47
N ALA A 312 22.95 4.47 -12.66
CA ALA A 312 24.27 4.95 -12.27
C ALA A 312 25.36 4.71 -13.34
N GLN A 313 25.06 4.05 -14.47
CA GLN A 313 26.04 3.81 -15.52
C GLN A 313 26.33 5.10 -16.32
N PRO A 314 27.60 5.51 -16.47
CA PRO A 314 27.96 6.77 -17.13
C PRO A 314 27.54 6.82 -18.60
N GLU A 315 27.50 5.68 -19.30
CA GLU A 315 27.06 5.58 -20.70
C GLU A 315 25.57 5.92 -20.88
N ILE A 316 24.73 5.51 -19.91
CA ILE A 316 23.28 5.77 -19.95
C ILE A 316 23.00 7.23 -19.59
N LEU A 317 23.72 7.78 -18.61
CA LEU A 317 23.67 9.20 -18.29
C LEU A 317 24.08 10.05 -19.50
N ALA A 318 25.15 9.68 -20.20
CA ALA A 318 25.61 10.38 -21.39
C ALA A 318 24.63 10.29 -22.57
N ALA A 319 24.04 9.11 -22.83
CA ALA A 319 23.04 8.93 -23.89
C ALA A 319 21.74 9.69 -23.59
N HIS A 320 21.28 9.67 -22.33
CA HIS A 320 20.06 10.36 -21.91
C HIS A 320 20.20 11.89 -21.98
N CYS A 321 21.41 12.43 -21.82
CA CYS A 321 21.69 13.85 -22.03
C CYS A 321 21.92 14.23 -23.51
N ALA A 322 22.19 13.25 -24.38
CA ALA A 322 22.53 13.51 -25.79
C ALA A 322 21.31 13.45 -26.73
N ASP A 323 20.27 12.69 -26.36
CA ASP A 323 19.00 12.59 -27.10
C ASP A 323 18.00 13.73 -26.79
N THR A 324 18.42 14.70 -25.96
CA THR A 324 17.65 15.87 -25.52
C THR A 324 18.34 17.17 -25.89
#